data_AF-A0A8T6RMB4-F1
#
_entry.id   AF-A0A8T6RMB4-F1
#
_cell.length_a   1.000
_cell.length_b   1.000
_cell.length_c   1.000
_cell.angle_alpha   90.00
_cell.angle_beta   90.00
_cell.angle_gamma   90.00
#
_symmetry.space_group_name_H-M   'P 1'
#
loop_
_entity.id
_entity.type
_entity.pdbx_description
1 polymer ?
#
loop_
_entity_poly.entity_id
_entity_poly.type
_entity_poly.pdbx_seq_one_letter_code
_entity_poly.pdbx_strand_id
1 'polypeptide(L)'
;MKLLEQLNGLSKDLVLHVFTVLIGDYVKTLKNKQYTISDLKKKLEISHNSLYKAQKRFIDLEFFNVEVKESGYQLKLNLNNELVKDLVAIEYFRRNGLSFGDIMEKEGLKL
;
A
#
# COMPACT_ATOMS: atom_id res chain seq x y z
N MET A 1 -5.11 -15.68 9.27
CA MET A 1 -4.62 -14.48 10.00
C MET A 1 -3.18 -14.16 9.66
N LYS A 2 -2.94 -13.25 8.70
CA LYS A 2 -1.59 -12.64 8.50
C LYS A 2 -1.61 -11.16 8.08
N LEU A 3 -2.69 -10.67 7.43
CA LEU A 3 -2.77 -9.27 6.99
C LEU A 3 -2.93 -8.28 8.17
N LEU A 4 -3.97 -8.48 8.99
CA LEU A 4 -4.31 -7.55 10.08
C LEU A 4 -3.31 -7.57 11.23
N GLU A 5 -2.65 -8.70 11.46
CA GLU A 5 -1.62 -8.85 12.51
C GLU A 5 -0.30 -8.17 12.13
N GLN A 6 0.09 -8.19 10.85
CA GLN A 6 1.28 -7.47 10.38
C GLN A 6 1.09 -5.95 10.42
N LEU A 7 -0.15 -5.48 10.29
CA LEU A 7 -0.52 -4.07 10.37
C LEU A 7 -0.66 -3.56 11.82
N ASN A 8 -0.49 -4.44 12.80
CA ASN A 8 -0.59 -4.10 14.22
C ASN A 8 0.50 -3.08 14.61
N GLY A 9 0.09 -1.97 15.22
CA GLY A 9 0.95 -0.81 15.54
C GLY A 9 0.82 0.40 14.61
N LEU A 10 0.08 0.29 13.50
CA LEU A 10 -0.39 1.42 12.70
C LEU A 10 -1.88 1.63 12.91
N SER A 11 -2.37 2.88 12.82
CA SER A 11 -3.83 3.08 12.82
C SER A 11 -4.42 2.46 11.55
N LYS A 12 -5.53 1.73 11.71
CA LYS A 12 -6.22 1.07 10.59
C LYS A 12 -6.57 2.08 9.48
N ASP A 13 -6.94 3.30 9.87
CA ASP A 13 -7.28 4.38 8.94
C ASP A 13 -6.07 4.85 8.12
N LEU A 14 -4.89 4.98 8.73
CA LEU A 14 -3.67 5.40 8.02
C LEU A 14 -3.24 4.34 7.00
N VAL A 15 -3.34 3.09 7.40
CA VAL A 15 -3.04 1.93 6.57
C VAL A 15 -4.00 1.86 5.39
N LEU A 16 -5.30 1.87 5.64
CA LEU A 16 -6.35 1.88 4.61
C LEU A 16 -6.24 3.09 3.67
N HIS A 17 -5.92 4.27 4.21
CA HIS A 17 -5.75 5.48 3.41
C HIS A 17 -4.54 5.39 2.50
N VAL A 18 -3.38 4.96 3.03
CA VAL A 18 -2.17 4.74 2.22
C VAL A 18 -2.40 3.70 1.13
N PHE A 19 -3.10 2.62 1.47
CA PHE A 19 -3.47 1.58 0.53
C PHE A 19 -4.39 2.11 -0.57
N THR A 20 -5.51 2.74 -0.22
CA THR A 20 -6.50 3.24 -1.18
C THR A 20 -5.87 4.22 -2.16
N VAL A 21 -5.02 5.13 -1.68
CA VAL A 21 -4.40 6.16 -2.52
C VAL A 21 -3.32 5.56 -3.43
N LEU A 22 -2.38 4.77 -2.89
CA LEU A 22 -1.23 4.30 -3.65
C LEU A 22 -1.54 3.08 -4.53
N ILE A 23 -2.26 2.10 -3.96
CA ILE A 23 -2.72 0.94 -4.72
C ILE A 23 -3.77 1.37 -5.74
N GLY A 24 -4.67 2.29 -5.38
CA GLY A 24 -5.63 2.87 -6.33
C GLY A 24 -4.96 3.55 -7.52
N ASP A 25 -3.91 4.36 -7.30
CA ASP A 25 -3.13 4.98 -8.38
C ASP A 25 -2.37 3.93 -9.23
N TYR A 26 -1.82 2.90 -8.59
CA TYR A 26 -1.20 1.77 -9.30
C TYR A 26 -2.21 1.04 -10.19
N VAL A 27 -3.33 0.57 -9.64
CA VAL A 27 -4.38 -0.16 -10.38
C VAL A 27 -4.97 0.71 -11.50
N LYS A 28 -5.17 2.01 -11.27
CA LYS A 28 -5.68 2.94 -12.29
C LYS A 28 -4.73 3.11 -13.47
N THR A 29 -3.42 3.07 -13.24
CA THR A 29 -2.43 3.39 -14.27
C THR A 29 -1.68 2.18 -14.79
N LEU A 30 -1.74 1.04 -14.09
CA LEU A 30 -0.92 -0.16 -14.27
C LEU A 30 0.58 0.15 -14.43
N LYS A 31 1.02 1.29 -13.89
CA LYS A 31 2.42 1.72 -13.96
C LYS A 31 3.05 1.51 -12.60
N ASN A 32 4.18 0.80 -12.60
CA ASN A 32 4.98 0.58 -11.41
C ASN A 32 5.75 1.87 -11.06
N LYS A 33 5.02 2.84 -10.49
CA LYS A 33 5.52 4.18 -10.17
C LYS A 33 6.48 4.13 -8.98
N GLN A 34 7.46 5.02 -9.04
CA GLN A 34 8.36 5.32 -7.95
C GLN A 34 7.89 6.63 -7.31
N TYR A 35 7.95 6.69 -5.98
CA TYR A 35 7.49 7.82 -5.19
C TYR A 35 8.64 8.36 -4.35
N THR A 36 8.82 9.68 -4.34
CA THR A 36 9.60 10.33 -3.29
C THR A 36 8.74 10.51 -2.03
N ILE A 37 9.37 10.77 -0.89
CA ILE A 37 8.63 11.10 0.35
C ILE A 37 7.75 12.34 0.16
N SER A 38 8.23 13.31 -0.62
CA SER A 38 7.46 14.51 -0.96
C SER A 38 6.21 14.18 -1.79
N ASP A 39 6.30 13.21 -2.71
CA ASP A 39 5.14 12.75 -3.50
C ASP A 39 4.14 12.01 -2.64
N LEU A 40 4.62 11.13 -1.76
CA LEU A 40 3.78 10.41 -0.81
C LEU A 40 3.04 11.38 0.11
N LYS A 41 3.73 12.40 0.64
CA LYS A 41 3.10 13.45 1.46
C LYS A 41 1.96 14.14 0.72
N LYS A 42 2.18 14.56 -0.53
CA LYS A 42 1.18 15.25 -1.35
C LYS A 42 0.00 14.33 -1.68
N LYS A 43 0.27 13.08 -2.05
CA LYS A 43 -0.78 12.11 -2.44
C LYS A 43 -1.61 11.66 -1.26
N LEU A 44 -0.99 11.45 -0.11
CA LEU A 44 -1.63 10.92 1.08
C LEU A 44 -2.27 12.01 1.94
N GLU A 45 -1.98 13.28 1.70
CA GLU A 45 -2.51 14.40 2.50
C GLU A 45 -2.29 14.24 4.01
N ILE A 46 -1.22 13.55 4.41
CA ILE A 46 -0.87 13.31 5.81
C ILE A 46 0.28 14.20 6.30
N SER A 47 0.32 14.42 7.62
CA SER A 47 1.40 15.16 8.27
C SER A 47 2.76 14.46 8.10
N HIS A 48 3.85 15.23 8.14
CA HIS A 48 5.21 14.70 7.98
C HIS A 48 5.58 13.68 9.07
N ASN A 49 5.17 13.92 10.32
CA ASN A 49 5.41 13.00 11.44
C ASN A 49 4.66 11.68 11.28
N SER A 50 3.42 11.72 10.77
CA SER A 50 2.62 10.52 10.52
C SER A 50 3.21 9.71 9.36
N LEU A 51 3.65 10.37 8.29
CA LEU A 51 4.30 9.73 7.15
C LEU A 51 5.61 9.07 7.54
N TYR A 52 6.44 9.73 8.35
CA TYR A 52 7.73 9.17 8.77
C TYR A 52 7.58 7.90 9.63
N LYS A 53 6.63 7.92 10.58
CA LYS A 53 6.31 6.73 11.39
C LYS A 53 5.75 5.59 10.53
N ALA A 54 4.90 5.91 9.57
CA ALA A 54 4.34 4.93 8.64
C ALA A 54 5.40 4.37 7.69
N GLN A 55 6.30 5.22 7.18
CA GLN A 55 7.37 4.86 6.24
C GLN A 55 8.25 3.75 6.81
N LYS A 56 8.74 3.93 8.05
CA LYS A 56 9.58 2.91 8.69
C LYS A 56 8.86 1.56 8.72
N ARG A 57 7.59 1.56 9.10
CA ARG A 57 6.78 0.34 9.18
C ARG A 57 6.49 -0.26 7.81
N PHE A 58 6.23 0.54 6.79
CA PHE A 58 6.06 0.05 5.42
C PHE A 58 7.35 -0.55 4.85
N ILE A 59 8.52 -0.03 5.22
CA ILE A 59 9.81 -0.63 4.88
C ILE A 59 10.00 -1.95 5.64
N ASP A 60 9.73 -1.98 6.95
CA ASP A 60 9.83 -3.19 7.77
C ASP A 60 8.90 -4.33 7.27
N LEU A 61 7.75 -3.98 6.69
CA LEU A 61 6.80 -4.90 6.08
C LEU A 61 7.13 -5.25 4.62
N GLU A 62 8.26 -4.77 4.10
CA GLU A 62 8.68 -4.90 2.71
C GLU A 62 7.62 -4.43 1.70
N PHE A 63 6.78 -3.47 2.10
CA PHE A 63 5.72 -2.91 1.27
C PHE A 63 6.28 -2.10 0.10
N PHE A 64 7.42 -1.45 0.34
CA PHE A 64 8.18 -0.74 -0.67
C PHE A 64 9.58 -1.33 -0.81
N ASN A 65 10.04 -1.45 -2.05
CA ASN A 65 11.45 -1.53 -2.38
C ASN A 65 12.04 -0.12 -2.30
N VAL A 66 13.13 0.04 -1.55
CA VAL A 66 13.86 1.31 -1.44
C VAL A 66 14.98 1.32 -2.47
N GLU A 67 14.93 2.27 -3.40
CA GLU A 67 16.01 2.52 -4.36
C GLU A 67 16.73 3.82 -3.98
N VAL A 68 18.05 3.76 -3.80
CA VAL A 68 18.88 4.95 -3.56
C VAL A 68 19.34 5.48 -4.91
N LYS A 69 18.99 6.73 -5.23
CA LYS A 69 19.44 7.44 -6.42
C LYS A 69 20.22 8.69 -6.03
N GLU A 70 20.94 9.29 -6.98
CA GLU A 70 21.67 10.54 -6.77
C GLU A 70 20.78 11.68 -6.23
N SER A 71 19.49 11.68 -6.61
CA SER A 71 18.47 12.62 -6.13
C SER A 71 17.84 12.26 -4.77
N GLY A 72 18.32 11.20 -4.10
CA GLY A 72 17.79 10.70 -2.84
C GLY A 72 17.02 9.38 -2.94
N TYR A 73 16.29 9.03 -1.88
CA TYR A 73 15.54 7.77 -1.77
C TYR A 73 14.25 7.80 -2.59
N GLN A 74 14.01 6.74 -3.34
CA GLN A 74 12.75 6.47 -4.03
C GLN A 74 12.13 5.19 -3.52
N LEU A 75 10.81 5.20 -3.35
CA LEU A 75 10.02 4.08 -2.88
C LEU A 75 9.19 3.52 -4.03
N LYS A 76 9.35 2.23 -4.30
CA LYS A 76 8.61 1.50 -5.34
C LYS A 76 7.77 0.42 -4.67
N LEU A 77 6.50 0.28 -5.04
CA LEU A 77 5.66 -0.80 -4.49
C LEU A 77 6.32 -2.15 -4.74
N ASN A 78 6.42 -2.97 -3.70
CA ASN A 78 6.97 -4.31 -3.81
C ASN A 78 5.89 -5.29 -4.24
N LEU A 79 5.64 -5.40 -5.55
CA LEU A 79 4.62 -6.30 -6.10
C LEU A 79 4.89 -7.79 -5.85
N ASN A 80 6.09 -8.15 -5.38
CA ASN A 80 6.40 -9.52 -5.01
C ASN A 80 5.90 -9.86 -3.59
N ASN A 81 5.65 -8.84 -2.77
CA ASN A 81 5.12 -9.00 -1.42
C ASN A 81 3.65 -9.42 -1.46
N GLU A 82 3.30 -10.48 -0.71
CA GLU A 82 1.93 -11.04 -0.70
C GLU A 82 0.89 -10.03 -0.21
N LEU A 83 1.18 -9.25 0.83
CA LEU A 83 0.30 -8.20 1.33
C LEU A 83 0.01 -7.16 0.24
N VAL A 84 1.01 -6.77 -0.56
CA VAL A 84 0.80 -5.84 -1.68
C VAL A 84 -0.08 -6.49 -2.77
N LYS A 85 0.12 -7.77 -3.09
CA LYS A 85 -0.69 -8.50 -4.08
C LYS A 85 -2.15 -8.59 -3.65
N ASP A 86 -2.41 -8.97 -2.40
CA ASP A 86 -3.74 -9.07 -1.82
C ASP A 86 -4.46 -7.72 -1.90
N LEU A 87 -3.76 -6.63 -1.58
CA LEU A 87 -4.32 -5.28 -1.63
C LEU A 87 -4.60 -4.81 -3.06
N VAL A 88 -3.74 -5.15 -4.03
CA VAL A 88 -3.98 -4.89 -5.45
C VAL A 88 -5.23 -5.62 -5.94
N ALA A 89 -5.41 -6.88 -5.56
CA ALA A 89 -6.60 -7.66 -5.87
C ALA A 89 -7.85 -7.02 -5.25
N ILE A 90 -7.81 -6.68 -3.96
CA ILE A 90 -8.91 -6.00 -3.27
C ILE A 90 -9.32 -4.71 -3.98
N GLU A 91 -8.35 -3.84 -4.30
CA GLU A 91 -8.65 -2.57 -4.96
C GLU A 91 -9.15 -2.77 -6.41
N TYR A 92 -8.61 -3.75 -7.14
CA TYR A 92 -9.09 -4.10 -8.48
C TYR A 92 -10.57 -4.49 -8.45
N PHE A 93 -10.96 -5.40 -7.56
CA PHE A 93 -12.34 -5.86 -7.49
C PHE A 93 -13.29 -4.81 -6.91
N ARG A 94 -12.87 -4.01 -5.93
CA ARG A 94 -13.66 -2.88 -5.41
C ARG A 94 -14.04 -1.91 -6.53
N ARG A 95 -13.12 -1.63 -7.45
CA ARG A 95 -13.39 -0.76 -8.62
C ARG A 95 -14.27 -1.41 -9.67
N ASN A 96 -14.34 -2.74 -9.69
CA ASN A 96 -15.27 -3.51 -10.51
C ASN A 96 -16.62 -3.78 -9.80
N GLY A 97 -16.90 -3.10 -8.68
CA GLY A 97 -18.19 -3.16 -7.99
C GLY A 97 -18.42 -4.39 -7.11
N LEU A 98 -17.38 -5.18 -6.86
CA LEU A 98 -17.47 -6.34 -5.97
C LEU A 98 -17.28 -5.90 -4.52
N SER A 99 -18.04 -6.51 -3.62
CA SER A 99 -17.91 -6.25 -2.18
C SER A 99 -16.64 -6.91 -1.63
N PHE A 100 -16.14 -6.41 -0.50
CA PHE A 100 -14.98 -7.02 0.18
C PHE A 100 -15.21 -8.50 0.51
N GLY A 101 -16.46 -8.91 0.80
CA GLY A 101 -16.81 -10.31 1.02
C GLY A 101 -16.63 -11.18 -0.23
N ASP A 102 -17.12 -10.72 -1.38
CA ASP A 102 -17.03 -11.46 -2.65
C ASP A 102 -15.57 -11.62 -3.11
N ILE A 103 -14.73 -10.65 -2.78
CA ILE A 103 -13.29 -10.65 -3.08
C ILE A 103 -12.56 -11.72 -2.29
N MET A 104 -12.84 -11.75 -0.98
CA MET A 104 -12.24 -12.71 -0.05
C MET A 104 -12.63 -14.14 -0.43
N GLU A 105 -13.85 -14.34 -0.94
CA GLU A 105 -14.36 -15.64 -1.38
C GLU A 105 -13.77 -16.07 -2.75
N LYS A 106 -13.61 -15.14 -3.71
CA LYS A 106 -13.07 -15.43 -5.06
C LYS A 106 -11.57 -15.73 -5.09
N GLU A 107 -10.77 -14.98 -4.33
CA GLU A 107 -9.30 -15.12 -4.33
C GLU A 107 -8.81 -16.13 -3.30
N GLY A 108 -9.71 -16.78 -2.55
CA GLY A 108 -9.34 -17.75 -1.52
C GLY A 108 -8.58 -17.12 -0.34
N LEU A 109 -8.73 -15.81 -0.13
CA LEU A 109 -8.06 -15.08 0.93
C LEU A 109 -8.75 -15.42 2.26
N LYS A 110 -8.05 -16.11 3.16
CA LYS A 110 -8.55 -16.44 4.50
C LYS A 110 -8.12 -15.37 5.52
N LEU A 111 -9.10 -14.79 6.21
CA LEU A 111 -8.86 -13.91 7.36
C LEU A 111 -8.11 -14.63 8.48
#